data_AF-U3JIX7-F1
#
_entry.id   AF-U3JIX7-F1
#
_cell.length_a   1.000
_cell.length_b   1.000
_cell.length_c   1.000
_cell.angle_alpha   90.00
_cell.angle_beta   90.00
_cell.angle_gamma   90.00
#
_symmetry.space_group_name_H-M   'P 1'
#
loop_
_entity.id
_entity.type
_entity.pdbx_description
1 polymer ?
#
loop_
_entity_poly.entity_id
_entity_poly.type
_entity_poly.pdbx_seq_one_letter_code
_entity_poly.pdbx_strand_id
1 'polypeptide(L)'
;VTLLQRLQHPGIVKLHGQCYDNSGDAELRVTAMLELGSPLEMIQLLQTPWEERFKICLSLVKLLFYLAHSPLGSIVLLDFQPRQFVMVDGNLKVTDMDDASTEELSCKEDNDCTLDFPTKSFPLKCSVAGKCEGINEKKNLFNAYRYFFTYLLPHSAPPALRPLLSDILNATGDLRYGINETLRAFEKVLHLYKSGLYLQKRPLLLKGREDYKCWPSYSHLGCLLSIHSAEEAAAICNSQLQCHSFIVTQHRTWTGELGQVFSLTTVLKNHVSSAHVIFKKKTQTTKNAAFLWMIFKKNPKLPKMQLFCGHMYNWHVVT
;
A
#
# COMPACT_ATOMS: atom_id res chain seq x y z
N VAL A 1 26.23 -12.04 5.49
CA VAL A 1 26.85 -10.68 5.65
C VAL A 1 27.35 -10.06 4.35
N THR A 2 28.09 -10.76 3.50
CA THR A 2 28.68 -10.20 2.25
C THR A 2 27.65 -9.59 1.30
N LEU A 3 26.47 -10.22 1.15
CA LEU A 3 25.39 -9.67 0.33
C LEU A 3 24.85 -8.35 0.90
N LEU A 4 24.63 -8.27 2.22
CA LEU A 4 24.18 -7.06 2.91
C LEU A 4 25.14 -5.86 2.77
N GLN A 5 26.45 -6.12 2.59
CA GLN A 5 27.43 -5.05 2.35
C GLN A 5 27.36 -4.50 0.92
N ARG A 6 26.99 -5.33 -0.06
CA ARG A 6 26.99 -4.98 -1.49
C ARG A 6 25.63 -4.47 -1.98
N LEU A 7 24.56 -4.96 -1.38
CA LEU A 7 23.20 -4.61 -1.77
C LEU A 7 22.73 -3.39 -0.97
N GLN A 8 22.36 -2.34 -1.70
CA GLN A 8 21.87 -1.10 -1.11
C GLN A 8 20.49 -0.81 -1.68
N HIS A 9 19.46 -1.04 -0.87
CA HIS A 9 18.08 -0.75 -1.22
C HIS A 9 17.26 -0.45 0.04
N PRO A 10 16.32 0.52 0.02
CA PRO A 10 15.49 0.84 1.19
C PRO A 10 14.66 -0.33 1.74
N GLY A 11 14.41 -1.34 0.91
CA GLY A 11 13.71 -2.58 1.28
C GLY A 11 14.61 -3.68 1.82
N ILE A 12 15.91 -3.44 2.03
CA ILE A 12 16.85 -4.39 2.63
C ILE A 12 17.27 -3.83 4.00
N VAL A 13 17.34 -4.71 4.99
CA VAL A 13 17.76 -4.36 6.34
C VAL A 13 19.17 -3.75 6.33
N LYS A 14 19.38 -2.64 7.02
CA LYS A 14 20.69 -1.99 7.10
C LYS A 14 21.62 -2.77 8.04
N LEU A 15 22.82 -3.11 7.55
CA LEU A 15 23.91 -3.60 8.37
C LEU A 15 24.61 -2.42 9.06
N HIS A 16 24.64 -2.42 10.39
CA HIS A 16 25.34 -1.42 11.21
C HIS A 16 26.78 -1.84 11.54
N GLY A 17 27.03 -3.14 11.69
CA GLY A 17 28.34 -3.67 12.02
C GLY A 17 28.34 -5.19 12.03
N GLN A 18 29.53 -5.78 12.17
CA GLN A 18 29.70 -7.22 12.26
C GLN A 18 30.83 -7.54 13.23
N CYS A 19 30.66 -8.60 14.01
CA CYS A 19 31.65 -9.13 14.93
C CYS A 19 32.07 -10.51 14.46
N TYR A 20 33.38 -10.74 14.44
CA TYR A 20 33.96 -12.04 14.17
C TYR A 20 34.30 -12.70 15.49
N ASP A 21 33.75 -13.90 15.73
CA ASP A 21 34.22 -14.73 16.82
C ASP A 21 35.46 -15.49 16.34
N ASN A 22 36.59 -15.27 17.01
CA ASN A 22 37.89 -15.83 16.66
C ASN A 22 38.29 -16.92 17.67
N SER A 23 37.31 -17.70 18.13
CA SER A 23 37.42 -18.66 19.24
C SER A 23 38.25 -19.92 18.93
N GLY A 24 39.08 -19.91 17.89
CA GLY A 24 39.97 -21.03 17.53
C GLY A 24 39.25 -22.25 16.95
N ASP A 25 37.94 -22.15 16.73
CA ASP A 25 37.13 -23.17 16.06
C ASP A 25 37.28 -23.08 14.54
N ALA A 26 37.11 -24.19 13.84
CA ALA A 26 37.32 -24.27 12.39
C ALA A 26 36.27 -23.50 11.56
N GLU A 27 35.15 -23.12 12.19
CA GLU A 27 34.08 -22.31 11.58
C GLU A 27 34.12 -20.87 12.09
N LEU A 28 34.42 -19.94 11.18
CA LEU A 28 34.43 -18.52 11.45
C LEU A 28 32.99 -18.02 11.68
N ARG A 29 32.59 -17.83 12.94
CA ARG A 29 31.23 -17.37 13.27
C ARG A 29 31.18 -15.85 13.15
N VAL A 30 30.20 -15.36 12.39
CA VAL A 30 29.98 -13.93 12.19
C VAL A 30 28.65 -13.53 12.79
N THR A 31 28.66 -12.57 13.70
CA THR A 31 27.46 -11.96 14.26
C THR A 31 27.24 -10.59 13.61
N ALA A 32 26.12 -10.42 12.91
CA ALA A 32 25.75 -9.15 12.28
C ALA A 32 24.85 -8.30 13.19
N MET A 33 25.15 -7.00 13.28
CA MET A 33 24.28 -6.00 13.92
C MET A 33 23.44 -5.34 12.84
N LEU A 34 22.14 -5.63 12.82
CA LEU A 34 21.19 -5.15 11.83
C LEU A 34 20.30 -4.04 12.43
N GLU A 35 19.74 -3.19 11.58
CA GLU A 35 18.73 -2.24 12.02
C GLU A 35 17.53 -2.97 12.64
N LEU A 36 16.96 -2.39 13.69
CA LEU A 36 15.83 -2.99 14.39
C LEU A 36 14.51 -2.66 13.67
N GLY A 37 13.71 -3.69 13.43
CA GLY A 37 12.35 -3.56 12.90
C GLY A 37 11.34 -4.38 13.69
N SER A 38 10.06 -4.06 13.55
CA SER A 38 8.99 -4.86 14.14
C SER A 38 8.60 -6.00 13.20
N PRO A 39 8.35 -7.22 13.72
CA PRO A 39 7.88 -8.34 12.91
C PRO A 39 6.56 -8.03 12.19
N LEU A 40 6.35 -8.62 11.02
CA LEU A 40 5.06 -8.55 10.35
C LEU A 40 4.03 -9.46 11.02
N GLU A 41 3.03 -8.85 11.64
CA GLU A 41 1.86 -9.58 12.10
C GLU A 41 0.71 -9.47 11.08
N MET A 42 0.41 -10.58 10.39
CA MET A 42 -0.62 -10.59 9.35
C MET A 42 -1.99 -10.09 9.83
N ILE A 43 -2.37 -10.40 11.07
CA ILE A 43 -3.62 -9.92 11.66
C ILE A 43 -3.62 -8.39 11.76
N GLN A 44 -2.52 -7.81 12.25
CA GLN A 44 -2.36 -6.35 12.33
C GLN A 44 -2.40 -5.73 10.93
N LEU A 45 -1.67 -6.31 9.97
CA LEU A 45 -1.67 -5.83 8.58
C LEU A 45 -3.08 -5.80 7.99
N LEU A 46 -3.89 -6.84 8.18
CA LEU A 46 -5.27 -6.88 7.68
C LEU A 46 -6.18 -5.83 8.33
N GLN A 47 -5.85 -5.38 9.55
CA GLN A 47 -6.55 -4.29 10.24
C GLN A 47 -6.07 -2.90 9.81
N THR A 48 -4.94 -2.79 9.10
CA THR A 48 -4.45 -1.50 8.59
C THR A 48 -5.28 -0.99 7.40
N PRO A 49 -5.38 0.34 7.23
CA PRO A 49 -5.99 0.97 6.06
C PRO A 49 -5.45 0.40 4.75
N TRP A 50 -6.32 0.32 3.75
CA TRP A 50 -5.95 -0.22 2.44
C TRP A 50 -4.75 0.50 1.82
N GLU A 51 -4.65 1.82 2.01
CA GLU A 51 -3.54 2.62 1.51
C GLU A 51 -2.18 2.17 2.09
N GLU A 52 -2.10 1.84 3.38
CA GLU A 52 -0.88 1.32 4.01
C GLU A 52 -0.56 -0.10 3.54
N ARG A 53 -1.57 -0.96 3.39
CA ARG A 53 -1.38 -2.29 2.80
C ARG A 53 -0.85 -2.22 1.36
N PHE A 54 -1.39 -1.29 0.57
CA PHE A 54 -0.91 -1.04 -0.78
C PHE A 54 0.53 -0.54 -0.79
N LYS A 55 0.91 0.34 0.15
CA LYS A 55 2.31 0.79 0.35
C LYS A 55 3.25 -0.39 0.57
N ILE A 56 2.87 -1.33 1.45
CA ILE A 56 3.66 -2.52 1.76
C ILE A 56 3.88 -3.36 0.50
N CYS A 57 2.81 -3.65 -0.25
CA CYS A 57 2.92 -4.42 -1.49
C CYS A 57 3.76 -3.69 -2.54
N LEU A 58 3.60 -2.37 -2.70
CA LEU A 58 4.40 -1.57 -3.62
C LEU A 58 5.89 -1.58 -3.23
N SER A 59 6.21 -1.45 -1.94
CA SER A 59 7.58 -1.53 -1.43
C SER A 59 8.19 -2.91 -1.69
N LEU A 60 7.41 -3.98 -1.53
CA LEU A 60 7.84 -5.33 -1.88
C LEU A 60 8.16 -5.45 -3.38
N VAL A 61 7.27 -4.95 -4.26
CA VAL A 61 7.51 -4.99 -5.72
C VAL A 61 8.76 -4.21 -6.10
N LYS A 62 9.01 -3.05 -5.48
CA LYS A 62 10.25 -2.27 -5.71
C LYS A 62 11.50 -3.03 -5.26
N LEU A 63 11.44 -3.70 -4.11
CA LEU A 63 12.52 -4.57 -3.66
C LEU A 63 12.77 -5.71 -4.66
N LEU A 64 11.71 -6.39 -5.09
CA LEU A 64 11.86 -7.49 -6.05
C LEU A 64 12.40 -7.03 -7.40
N PHE A 65 12.00 -5.84 -7.86
CA PHE A 65 12.55 -5.22 -9.04
C PHE A 65 14.06 -5.00 -8.90
N TYR A 66 14.50 -4.50 -7.74
CA TYR A 66 15.93 -4.34 -7.45
C TYR A 66 16.67 -5.67 -7.41
N LEU A 67 16.10 -6.71 -6.80
CA LEU A 67 16.73 -8.04 -6.71
C LEU A 67 16.87 -8.72 -8.08
N ALA A 68 15.86 -8.59 -8.95
CA ALA A 68 15.90 -9.13 -10.31
C ALA A 68 16.96 -8.45 -11.19
N HIS A 69 17.21 -7.15 -10.98
CA HIS A 69 18.18 -6.34 -11.73
C HIS A 69 19.44 -6.02 -10.91
N SER A 70 19.77 -6.86 -9.93
CA SER A 70 20.93 -6.64 -9.07
C SER A 70 22.23 -6.71 -9.88
N PRO A 71 23.24 -5.88 -9.55
CA PRO A 71 24.55 -5.92 -10.21
C PRO A 71 25.30 -7.24 -9.98
N LEU A 72 24.85 -8.06 -9.02
CA LEU A 72 25.41 -9.38 -8.73
C LEU A 72 24.74 -10.51 -9.52
N GLY A 73 23.80 -10.17 -10.42
CA GLY A 73 22.88 -11.12 -11.04
C GLY A 73 21.53 -11.16 -10.33
N SER A 74 20.54 -11.78 -10.96
CA SER A 74 19.18 -11.93 -10.47
C SER A 74 19.14 -12.75 -9.17
N ILE A 75 18.68 -12.13 -8.09
CA ILE A 75 18.72 -12.71 -6.74
C ILE A 75 17.38 -13.38 -6.40
N VAL A 76 17.42 -14.63 -5.96
CA VAL A 76 16.30 -15.35 -5.32
C VAL A 76 16.42 -15.33 -3.81
N LEU A 77 15.30 -15.11 -3.12
CA LEU A 77 15.17 -15.31 -1.68
C LEU A 77 14.71 -16.75 -1.44
N LEU A 78 15.59 -17.61 -0.92
CA LEU A 78 15.28 -19.03 -0.74
C LEU A 78 14.24 -19.25 0.36
N ASP A 79 14.35 -18.54 1.48
CA ASP A 79 13.32 -18.52 2.53
C ASP A 79 12.39 -17.30 2.41
N PHE A 80 11.66 -17.20 1.29
CA PHE A 80 10.67 -16.14 1.14
C PHE A 80 9.44 -16.41 2.02
N GLN A 81 9.47 -15.99 3.28
CA GLN A 81 8.33 -16.11 4.20
C GLN A 81 8.05 -14.78 4.89
N PRO A 82 6.80 -14.48 5.28
CA PRO A 82 6.47 -13.22 5.96
C PRO A 82 7.34 -12.92 7.19
N ARG A 83 7.80 -13.95 7.91
CA ARG A 83 8.72 -13.81 9.06
C ARG A 83 10.09 -13.25 8.73
N GLN A 84 10.53 -13.34 7.46
CA GLN A 84 11.81 -12.80 6.99
C GLN A 84 11.72 -11.32 6.60
N PHE A 85 10.59 -10.69 6.91
CA PHE A 85 10.38 -9.27 6.69
C PHE A 85 9.99 -8.58 8.00
N VAL A 86 10.41 -7.33 8.11
CA VAL A 86 10.11 -6.43 9.22
C VAL A 86 9.60 -5.09 8.72
N MET A 87 8.93 -4.35 9.60
CA MET A 87 8.58 -2.96 9.38
C MET A 87 9.59 -2.05 10.10
N VAL A 88 10.15 -1.11 9.35
CA VAL A 88 11.02 -0.05 9.87
C VAL A 88 10.50 1.29 9.35
N ASP A 89 10.07 2.17 10.24
CA ASP A 89 9.49 3.49 9.92
C ASP A 89 8.38 3.43 8.86
N GLY A 90 7.52 2.41 8.96
CA GLY A 90 6.41 2.19 8.02
C GLY A 90 6.83 1.68 6.64
N ASN A 91 8.04 1.12 6.50
CA ASN A 91 8.52 0.48 5.26
C ASN A 91 8.83 -0.99 5.50
N LEU A 92 8.43 -1.82 4.55
CA LEU A 92 8.73 -3.25 4.52
C LEU A 92 10.20 -3.47 4.15
N LYS A 93 10.91 -4.29 4.93
CA LYS A 93 12.30 -4.66 4.65
C LYS A 93 12.55 -6.14 4.85
N VAL A 94 13.36 -6.75 3.99
CA VAL A 94 13.85 -8.13 4.16
C VAL A 94 15.04 -8.15 5.12
N THR A 95 15.03 -9.06 6.08
CA THR A 95 16.09 -9.21 7.08
C THR A 95 17.07 -10.34 6.74
N ASP A 96 16.53 -11.44 6.23
CA ASP A 96 17.29 -12.66 6.00
C ASP A 96 17.81 -12.71 4.56
N MET A 97 18.99 -12.12 4.38
CA MET A 97 19.70 -12.08 3.10
C MET A 97 20.86 -13.08 3.05
N ASP A 98 21.08 -13.86 4.10
CA ASP A 98 22.20 -14.81 4.17
C ASP A 98 21.89 -16.10 3.38
N ASP A 99 20.61 -16.45 3.24
CA ASP A 99 20.12 -17.56 2.41
C ASP A 99 19.71 -17.14 0.98
N ALA A 100 20.09 -15.94 0.53
CA ALA A 100 19.81 -15.49 -0.82
C ALA A 100 20.85 -16.02 -1.82
N SER A 101 20.42 -16.33 -3.05
CA SER A 101 21.29 -16.83 -4.11
C SER A 101 21.17 -16.00 -5.39
N THR A 102 22.28 -15.84 -6.12
CA THR A 102 22.33 -15.23 -7.46
C THR A 102 22.31 -16.27 -8.58
N GLU A 103 22.36 -17.55 -8.24
CA GLU A 103 22.49 -18.62 -9.23
C GLU A 103 21.13 -18.94 -9.86
N GLU A 104 21.04 -18.82 -11.19
CA GLU A 104 19.92 -19.35 -11.96
C GLU A 104 20.13 -20.86 -12.19
N LEU A 105 19.03 -21.62 -12.17
CA LEU A 105 19.03 -23.07 -12.35
C LEU A 105 19.65 -23.47 -13.69
N SER A 106 20.58 -24.44 -13.68
CA SER A 106 21.17 -25.00 -14.90
C SER A 106 20.21 -25.96 -15.59
N CYS A 107 20.17 -25.93 -16.92
CA CYS A 107 19.27 -26.75 -17.75
C CYS A 107 19.93 -27.19 -19.04
N LYS A 108 19.40 -28.27 -19.64
CA LYS A 108 19.72 -28.75 -20.98
C LYS A 108 18.54 -28.56 -21.92
N GLU A 109 17.32 -28.77 -21.42
CA GLU A 109 16.06 -28.59 -22.16
C GLU A 109 15.03 -27.82 -21.34
N ASP A 110 13.96 -27.35 -21.99
CA ASP A 110 12.90 -26.57 -21.34
C ASP A 110 12.23 -27.32 -20.17
N ASN A 111 12.17 -28.66 -20.22
CA ASN A 111 11.57 -29.47 -19.16
C ASN A 111 12.37 -29.42 -17.85
N ASP A 112 13.68 -29.15 -17.91
CA ASP A 112 14.52 -28.94 -16.73
C ASP A 112 14.14 -27.62 -16.00
N CYS A 113 13.46 -26.72 -16.70
CA CYS A 113 13.06 -25.42 -16.20
C CYS A 113 11.59 -25.42 -15.78
N THR A 114 11.29 -26.12 -14.70
CA THR A 114 9.96 -26.07 -14.07
C THR A 114 10.05 -25.43 -12.70
N LEU A 115 9.25 -24.39 -12.47
CA LEU A 115 9.10 -23.75 -11.18
C LEU A 115 7.87 -24.32 -10.45
N ASP A 116 8.12 -25.17 -9.47
CA ASP A 116 7.07 -25.89 -8.73
C ASP A 116 6.70 -25.21 -7.41
N PHE A 117 5.39 -25.13 -7.18
CA PHE A 117 4.75 -24.76 -5.93
C PHE A 117 3.70 -25.81 -5.55
N PRO A 118 3.28 -25.90 -4.28
CA PRO A 118 2.36 -26.95 -3.83
C PRO A 118 1.06 -27.09 -4.62
N THR A 119 0.59 -26.01 -5.26
CA THR A 119 -0.68 -25.97 -6.00
C THR A 119 -0.55 -25.60 -7.47
N LYS A 120 0.66 -25.25 -7.95
CA LYS A 120 0.89 -24.75 -9.31
C LYS A 120 2.32 -25.04 -9.75
N SER A 121 2.49 -25.37 -11.02
CA SER A 121 3.79 -25.50 -11.66
C SER A 121 3.84 -24.58 -12.87
N PHE A 122 5.00 -23.96 -13.09
CA PHE A 122 5.20 -23.00 -14.17
C PHE A 122 6.38 -23.43 -15.03
N PRO A 123 6.14 -23.88 -16.27
CA PRO A 123 7.22 -24.19 -17.20
C PRO A 123 7.90 -22.91 -17.69
N LEU A 124 9.21 -22.96 -17.84
CA LEU A 124 10.08 -21.89 -18.29
C LEU A 124 10.97 -22.38 -19.44
N LYS A 125 11.68 -21.44 -20.06
CA LYS A 125 12.56 -21.72 -21.17
C LYS A 125 14.00 -21.89 -20.69
N CYS A 126 14.66 -22.91 -21.22
CA CYS A 126 16.09 -23.06 -21.07
C CYS A 126 16.78 -22.14 -22.10
N SER A 127 17.61 -21.22 -21.61
CA SER A 127 18.39 -20.34 -22.48
C SER A 127 19.51 -21.11 -23.18
N VAL A 128 20.04 -20.53 -24.25
CA VAL A 128 21.22 -21.06 -24.98
C VAL A 128 22.46 -21.21 -24.11
N ALA A 129 22.53 -20.49 -22.98
CA ALA A 129 23.61 -20.59 -22.00
C ALA A 129 23.42 -21.77 -21.01
N GLY A 130 22.38 -22.60 -21.21
CA GLY A 130 22.07 -23.72 -20.31
C GLY A 130 21.55 -23.25 -18.95
N LYS A 131 20.78 -22.14 -18.93
CA LYS A 131 20.20 -21.55 -17.72
C LYS A 131 18.71 -21.29 -17.87
N CYS A 132 17.92 -21.57 -16.83
CA CYS A 132 16.50 -21.24 -16.77
C CYS A 132 16.34 -19.74 -16.51
N GLU A 133 16.32 -18.95 -17.57
CA GLU A 133 16.37 -17.49 -17.48
C GLU A 133 15.14 -16.92 -16.76
N GLY A 134 15.38 -16.13 -15.71
CA GLY A 134 14.34 -15.46 -14.94
C GLY A 134 13.60 -16.36 -13.93
N ILE A 135 14.14 -17.54 -13.60
CA ILE A 135 13.51 -18.43 -12.61
C ILE A 135 13.53 -17.80 -11.22
N ASN A 136 14.60 -17.07 -10.88
CA ASN A 136 14.75 -16.40 -9.60
C ASN A 136 13.72 -15.28 -9.41
N GLU A 137 13.58 -14.40 -10.41
CA GLU A 137 12.58 -13.35 -10.43
C GLU A 137 11.16 -13.92 -10.28
N LYS A 138 10.83 -14.94 -11.07
CA LYS A 138 9.50 -15.55 -11.06
C LYS A 138 9.17 -16.24 -9.74
N LYS A 139 10.17 -16.91 -9.12
CA LYS A 139 10.01 -17.52 -7.80
C LYS A 139 9.72 -16.48 -6.73
N ASN A 140 10.48 -15.39 -6.72
CA ASN A 140 10.25 -14.25 -5.82
C ASN A 140 8.87 -13.61 -6.04
N LEU A 141 8.48 -13.39 -7.29
CA LEU A 141 7.22 -12.75 -7.65
C LEU A 141 6.00 -13.59 -7.24
N PHE A 142 6.03 -14.90 -7.50
CA PHE A 142 4.94 -15.79 -7.08
C PHE A 142 4.84 -15.89 -5.55
N ASN A 143 5.99 -15.90 -4.85
CA ASN A 143 5.99 -15.86 -3.39
C ASN A 143 5.37 -14.56 -2.85
N ALA A 144 5.68 -13.41 -3.45
CA ALA A 144 5.01 -12.15 -3.09
C ALA A 144 3.50 -12.18 -3.36
N TYR A 145 3.09 -12.76 -4.49
CA TYR A 145 1.67 -12.98 -4.78
C TYR A 145 0.99 -13.79 -3.67
N ARG A 146 1.49 -14.99 -3.37
CA ARG A 146 0.81 -15.94 -2.48
C ARG A 146 0.82 -15.52 -1.02
N TYR A 147 1.88 -14.85 -0.55
CA TYR A 147 2.02 -14.45 0.85
C TYR A 147 1.53 -13.05 1.17
N PHE A 148 1.56 -12.13 0.20
CA PHE A 148 1.22 -10.73 0.44
C PHE A 148 0.04 -10.28 -0.41
N PHE A 149 0.13 -10.37 -1.74
CA PHE A 149 -0.83 -9.67 -2.60
C PHE A 149 -2.27 -10.19 -2.43
N THR A 150 -2.45 -11.51 -2.38
CA THR A 150 -3.75 -12.17 -2.18
C THR A 150 -4.49 -11.67 -0.94
N TYR A 151 -3.77 -11.33 0.12
CA TYR A 151 -4.34 -10.88 1.38
C TYR A 151 -4.41 -9.35 1.49
N LEU A 152 -3.40 -8.65 1.01
CA LEU A 152 -3.24 -7.22 1.29
C LEU A 152 -3.93 -6.32 0.25
N LEU A 153 -4.04 -6.74 -1.02
CA LEU A 153 -4.60 -5.90 -2.08
C LEU A 153 -6.14 -5.83 -2.14
N PRO A 154 -6.91 -6.94 -2.06
CA PRO A 154 -8.32 -6.92 -2.46
C PRO A 154 -9.25 -6.35 -1.39
N HIS A 155 -8.97 -6.60 -0.11
CA HIS A 155 -9.87 -6.23 0.98
C HIS A 155 -9.95 -4.71 1.14
N SER A 156 -11.18 -4.18 1.19
CA SER A 156 -11.51 -2.74 1.31
C SER A 156 -10.84 -1.79 0.32
N ALA A 157 -10.34 -2.30 -0.82
CA ALA A 157 -9.85 -1.48 -1.91
C ALA A 157 -10.94 -0.57 -2.49
N PRO A 158 -10.60 0.66 -2.91
CA PRO A 158 -11.52 1.54 -3.62
C PRO A 158 -12.18 0.81 -4.81
N PRO A 159 -13.52 0.75 -4.89
CA PRO A 159 -14.24 0.02 -5.94
C PRO A 159 -13.76 0.28 -7.37
N ALA A 160 -13.39 1.53 -7.69
CA ALA A 160 -12.89 1.90 -9.01
C ALA A 160 -11.51 1.31 -9.36
N LEU A 161 -10.70 0.94 -8.35
CA LEU A 161 -9.38 0.34 -8.53
C LEU A 161 -9.41 -1.20 -8.54
N ARG A 162 -10.50 -1.81 -8.05
CA ARG A 162 -10.63 -3.27 -7.95
C ARG A 162 -10.36 -4.04 -9.26
N PRO A 163 -10.82 -3.59 -10.44
CA PRO A 163 -10.50 -4.29 -11.68
C PRO A 163 -8.99 -4.35 -11.97
N LEU A 164 -8.26 -3.25 -11.72
CA LEU A 164 -6.81 -3.20 -11.91
C LEU A 164 -6.09 -4.08 -10.88
N LEU A 165 -6.54 -4.05 -9.62
CA LEU A 165 -5.97 -4.91 -8.58
C LEU A 165 -6.22 -6.39 -8.85
N SER A 166 -7.40 -6.74 -9.37
CA SER A 166 -7.72 -8.11 -9.77
C SER A 166 -6.86 -8.57 -10.94
N ASP A 167 -6.59 -7.69 -11.91
CA ASP A 167 -5.70 -8.00 -13.02
C ASP A 167 -4.26 -8.24 -12.53
N ILE A 168 -3.76 -7.38 -11.63
CA ILE A 168 -2.46 -7.58 -10.97
C ILE A 168 -2.40 -8.94 -10.26
N LEU A 169 -3.41 -9.26 -9.45
CA LEU A 169 -3.47 -10.53 -8.71
C LEU A 169 -3.47 -11.73 -9.65
N ASN A 170 -4.29 -11.71 -10.70
CA ASN A 170 -4.37 -12.81 -11.65
C ASN A 170 -3.08 -12.93 -12.47
N ALA A 171 -2.54 -11.81 -12.98
CA ALA A 171 -1.33 -11.82 -13.79
C ALA A 171 -0.08 -12.25 -13.01
N THR A 172 0.04 -11.86 -11.74
CA THR A 172 1.14 -12.31 -10.86
C THR A 172 0.93 -13.76 -10.38
N GLY A 173 -0.31 -14.14 -10.03
CA GLY A 173 -0.65 -15.49 -9.59
C GLY A 173 -0.60 -16.55 -10.69
N ASP A 174 -0.65 -16.16 -11.95
CA ASP A 174 -0.42 -17.02 -13.11
C ASP A 174 0.97 -16.81 -13.75
N LEU A 175 1.82 -15.97 -13.14
CA LEU A 175 3.15 -15.58 -13.65
C LEU A 175 3.16 -15.13 -15.12
N ARG A 176 2.05 -14.53 -15.57
CA ARG A 176 1.92 -13.88 -16.88
C ARG A 176 2.69 -12.56 -16.93
N TYR A 177 2.87 -11.91 -15.79
CA TYR A 177 3.73 -10.74 -15.63
C TYR A 177 5.11 -11.14 -15.10
N GLY A 178 6.13 -10.45 -15.61
CA GLY A 178 7.40 -10.31 -14.91
C GLY A 178 7.34 -9.15 -13.92
N ILE A 179 8.47 -8.86 -13.30
CA ILE A 179 8.62 -7.83 -12.29
C ILE A 179 8.46 -6.43 -12.89
N ASN A 180 8.86 -6.26 -14.14
CA ASN A 180 8.73 -5.01 -14.89
C ASN A 180 7.27 -4.63 -15.11
N GLU A 181 6.47 -5.55 -15.63
CA GLU A 181 5.02 -5.36 -15.84
C GLU A 181 4.30 -5.17 -14.51
N THR A 182 4.69 -5.95 -13.49
CA THR A 182 4.12 -5.84 -12.15
C THR A 182 4.38 -4.46 -11.56
N LEU A 183 5.62 -3.96 -11.58
CA LEU A 183 5.95 -2.63 -11.07
C LEU A 183 5.16 -1.54 -11.79
N ARG A 184 5.09 -1.56 -13.12
CA ARG A 184 4.30 -0.60 -13.91
C ARG A 184 2.82 -0.63 -13.54
N ALA A 185 2.25 -1.83 -13.32
CA ALA A 185 0.84 -1.97 -12.95
C ALA A 185 0.58 -1.37 -11.55
N PHE A 186 1.46 -1.62 -10.59
CA PHE A 186 1.40 -1.01 -9.26
C PHE A 186 1.57 0.52 -9.32
N GLU A 187 2.52 1.03 -10.10
CA GLU A 187 2.72 2.48 -10.29
C GLU A 187 1.51 3.15 -10.94
N LYS A 188 0.83 2.47 -11.86
CA LYS A 188 -0.43 2.94 -12.44
C LYS A 188 -1.53 3.04 -11.39
N VAL A 189 -1.67 2.05 -10.50
CA VAL A 189 -2.63 2.11 -9.39
C VAL A 189 -2.29 3.27 -8.46
N LEU A 190 -1.01 3.44 -8.10
CA LEU A 190 -0.54 4.55 -7.30
C LEU A 190 -0.89 5.89 -7.95
N HIS A 191 -0.58 6.07 -9.24
CA HIS A 191 -0.86 7.29 -9.96
C HIS A 191 -2.35 7.63 -9.95
N LEU A 192 -3.22 6.65 -10.24
CA LEU A 192 -4.67 6.84 -10.22
C LEU A 192 -5.18 7.21 -8.83
N TYR A 193 -4.68 6.54 -7.79
CA TYR A 193 -5.06 6.81 -6.40
C TYR A 193 -4.62 8.21 -5.97
N LYS A 194 -3.35 8.56 -6.20
CA LYS A 194 -2.81 9.89 -5.87
C LYS A 194 -3.56 11.00 -6.57
N SER A 195 -3.74 10.90 -7.88
CA SER A 195 -4.37 11.94 -8.70
C SER A 195 -5.89 12.06 -8.55
N GLY A 196 -6.54 11.17 -7.80
CA GLY A 196 -8.00 11.14 -7.67
C GLY A 196 -8.77 10.72 -8.93
N LEU A 197 -8.07 10.37 -10.03
CA LEU A 197 -8.71 9.99 -11.30
C LEU A 197 -9.61 8.75 -11.16
N TYR A 198 -9.42 7.93 -10.13
CA TYR A 198 -10.30 6.80 -9.83
C TYR A 198 -11.74 7.23 -9.44
N LEU A 199 -11.93 8.48 -8.99
CA LEU A 199 -13.23 9.01 -8.57
C LEU A 199 -14.14 9.38 -9.75
N GLN A 200 -13.57 9.61 -10.93
CA GLN A 200 -14.32 10.09 -12.11
C GLN A 200 -15.27 9.03 -12.71
N LYS A 201 -15.25 7.77 -12.25
CA LYS A 201 -15.90 6.64 -12.93
C LYS A 201 -17.20 6.08 -12.33
N ARG A 202 -17.75 6.57 -11.22
CA ARG A 202 -19.15 6.38 -10.72
C ARG A 202 -19.24 6.73 -9.21
N PRO A 203 -20.44 7.01 -8.67
CA PRO A 203 -20.64 7.23 -7.25
C PRO A 203 -20.32 5.96 -6.45
N LEU A 204 -19.49 6.10 -5.41
CA LEU A 204 -19.18 5.05 -4.45
C LEU A 204 -20.43 4.70 -3.63
N LEU A 205 -21.10 3.59 -3.95
CA LEU A 205 -22.15 3.02 -3.10
C LEU A 205 -21.49 2.07 -2.07
N LEU A 206 -20.99 2.62 -0.97
CA LEU A 206 -20.56 1.81 0.17
C LEU A 206 -21.81 1.45 0.99
N LYS A 207 -22.24 0.18 0.94
CA LYS A 207 -23.31 -0.35 1.81
C LYS A 207 -22.79 -0.43 3.25
N GLY A 208 -23.36 0.37 4.15
CA GLY A 208 -23.07 0.31 5.58
C GLY A 208 -23.72 -0.90 6.25
N ARG A 209 -22.97 -1.55 7.16
CA ARG A 209 -23.53 -2.39 8.24
C ARG A 209 -23.54 -1.60 9.54
N GLU A 210 -24.48 -1.94 10.41
CA GLU A 210 -24.72 -1.34 11.72
C GLU A 210 -23.57 -1.62 12.71
N ASP A 211 -23.47 -0.76 13.72
CA ASP A 211 -22.38 -0.54 14.69
C ASP A 211 -21.19 0.29 14.16
N TYR A 212 -21.32 1.62 14.25
CA TYR A 212 -20.49 2.54 13.46
C TYR A 212 -19.03 2.69 13.91
N LYS A 213 -18.19 1.83 13.35
CA LYS A 213 -16.76 2.04 13.13
C LYS A 213 -16.54 1.95 11.62
N CYS A 214 -15.96 2.96 10.97
CA CYS A 214 -15.51 2.73 9.60
C CYS A 214 -14.26 1.86 9.66
N TRP A 215 -14.29 0.76 8.95
CA TRP A 215 -13.26 -0.25 9.02
C TRP A 215 -12.79 -0.59 7.61
N PRO A 216 -11.47 -0.61 7.34
CA PRO A 216 -10.36 -0.28 8.25
C PRO A 216 -10.15 1.24 8.37
N SER A 217 -9.62 1.67 9.52
CA SER A 217 -9.38 3.07 9.90
C SER A 217 -7.96 3.22 10.43
N TYR A 218 -7.33 4.37 10.24
CA TYR A 218 -6.04 4.70 10.85
C TYR A 218 -6.13 4.89 12.38
N SER A 219 -7.35 4.95 12.94
CA SER A 219 -7.59 5.07 14.39
C SER A 219 -8.57 4.01 14.85
N HIS A 220 -8.29 3.40 16.00
CA HIS A 220 -9.21 2.47 16.67
C HIS A 220 -10.32 3.19 17.46
N LEU A 221 -10.14 4.49 17.75
CA LEU A 221 -11.02 5.31 18.58
C LEU A 221 -12.09 6.07 17.77
N GLY A 222 -11.97 6.07 16.44
CA GLY A 222 -12.86 6.78 15.55
C GLY A 222 -12.62 6.38 14.10
N CYS A 223 -13.47 6.87 13.21
CA CYS A 223 -13.32 6.59 11.79
C CYS A 223 -12.30 7.57 11.19
N LEU A 224 -11.07 7.13 10.91
CA LEU A 224 -9.99 7.94 10.37
C LEU A 224 -9.59 7.39 9.00
N LEU A 225 -9.93 8.11 7.94
CA LEU A 225 -9.70 7.69 6.56
C LEU A 225 -8.78 8.66 5.81
N SER A 226 -8.08 8.11 4.82
CA SER A 226 -7.39 8.88 3.79
C SER A 226 -8.35 9.10 2.62
N ILE A 227 -8.44 10.35 2.18
CA ILE A 227 -9.31 10.82 1.10
C ILE A 227 -8.50 11.74 0.19
N HIS A 228 -8.87 11.79 -1.08
CA HIS A 228 -8.28 12.68 -2.08
C HIS A 228 -8.89 14.09 -2.01
N SER A 229 -10.19 14.22 -1.73
CA SER A 229 -10.86 15.53 -1.69
C SER A 229 -12.09 15.59 -0.78
N ALA A 230 -12.56 16.81 -0.48
CA ALA A 230 -13.77 17.04 0.31
C ALA A 230 -15.02 16.45 -0.36
N GLU A 231 -15.06 16.39 -1.70
CA GLU A 231 -16.12 15.74 -2.47
C GLU A 231 -16.15 14.23 -2.23
N GLU A 232 -14.98 13.59 -2.14
CA GLU A 232 -14.89 12.17 -1.79
C GLU A 232 -15.37 11.92 -0.35
N ALA A 233 -14.94 12.73 0.61
CA ALA A 233 -15.44 12.65 1.99
C ALA A 233 -16.95 12.84 2.06
N ALA A 234 -17.50 13.81 1.32
CA ALA A 234 -18.93 14.03 1.23
C ALA A 234 -19.65 12.81 0.62
N ALA A 235 -19.10 12.18 -0.41
CA ALA A 235 -19.66 10.97 -1.02
C ALA A 235 -19.68 9.79 -0.04
N ILE A 236 -18.57 9.54 0.67
CA ILE A 236 -18.47 8.48 1.70
C ILE A 236 -19.45 8.74 2.84
N CYS A 237 -19.54 9.97 3.32
CA CYS A 237 -20.47 10.32 4.39
C CYS A 237 -21.94 10.28 3.92
N ASN A 238 -22.23 10.63 2.67
CA ASN A 238 -23.58 10.53 2.12
C ASN A 238 -24.04 9.07 1.95
N SER A 239 -23.12 8.14 1.72
CA SER A 239 -23.46 6.72 1.62
C SER A 239 -23.77 6.07 2.99
N GLN A 240 -23.60 6.79 4.09
CA GLN A 240 -23.77 6.30 5.46
C GLN A 240 -24.89 7.07 6.16
N LEU A 241 -25.91 6.35 6.63
CA LEU A 241 -27.09 6.94 7.28
C LEU A 241 -26.72 7.70 8.57
N GLN A 242 -25.89 7.11 9.43
CA GLN A 242 -25.45 7.75 10.68
C GLN A 242 -24.50 8.93 10.47
N CYS A 243 -23.94 9.14 9.28
CA CYS A 243 -22.95 10.20 9.10
C CYS A 243 -23.62 11.57 8.96
N HIS A 244 -23.40 12.48 9.92
CA HIS A 244 -24.00 13.82 9.94
C HIS A 244 -23.01 14.95 9.62
N SER A 245 -21.73 14.73 9.90
CA SER A 245 -20.67 15.69 9.69
C SER A 245 -19.35 14.99 9.45
N PHE A 246 -18.42 15.67 8.79
CA PHE A 246 -17.04 15.24 8.69
C PHE A 246 -16.10 16.43 8.83
N ILE A 247 -14.85 16.15 9.14
CA ILE A 247 -13.78 17.13 9.28
C ILE A 247 -12.76 16.84 8.19
N VAL A 248 -12.13 17.89 7.67
CA VAL A 248 -10.96 17.77 6.79
C VAL A 248 -9.82 18.52 7.46
N THR A 249 -8.70 17.82 7.64
CA THR A 249 -7.48 18.36 8.26
C THR A 249 -6.43 18.69 7.21
N GLN A 250 -5.28 19.26 7.60
CA GLN A 250 -4.16 19.52 6.69
C GLN A 250 -3.07 18.45 6.73
N HIS A 251 -3.21 17.43 7.59
CA HIS A 251 -2.25 16.35 7.67
C HIS A 251 -2.27 15.52 6.37
N ARG A 252 -1.14 14.90 6.03
CA ARG A 252 -0.94 14.14 4.79
C ARG A 252 -0.49 12.72 5.12
N THR A 253 -0.94 11.74 4.33
CA THR A 253 -0.41 10.37 4.36
C THR A 253 0.84 10.28 3.49
N TRP A 254 1.43 9.08 3.34
CA TRP A 254 2.64 8.87 2.54
C TRP A 254 2.46 9.16 1.04
N THR A 255 1.21 9.22 0.55
CA THR A 255 0.91 9.62 -0.82
C THR A 255 0.95 11.14 -1.03
N GLY A 256 1.03 11.95 0.04
CA GLY A 256 1.41 13.36 -0.06
C GLY A 256 0.32 14.34 -0.52
N GLU A 257 -0.94 13.93 -0.66
CA GLU A 257 -2.05 14.83 -1.01
C GLU A 257 -2.98 15.16 0.18
N LEU A 258 -3.73 16.27 0.01
CA LEU A 258 -4.45 17.03 1.04
C LEU A 258 -5.60 16.25 1.69
N GLY A 259 -5.42 15.93 2.97
CA GLY A 259 -6.40 16.27 4.00
C GLY A 259 -7.11 15.10 4.69
N GLN A 260 -6.49 14.62 5.75
CA GLN A 260 -6.96 13.50 6.58
C GLN A 260 -8.26 13.78 7.38
N VAL A 261 -8.72 12.70 8.01
CA VAL A 261 -9.47 12.62 9.28
C VAL A 261 -10.96 12.96 9.22
N PHE A 262 -11.71 11.93 8.87
CA PHE A 262 -13.07 11.77 9.32
C PHE A 262 -13.11 11.67 10.88
N SER A 263 -14.17 12.16 11.50
CA SER A 263 -14.51 11.84 12.90
C SER A 263 -16.02 11.96 13.01
N LEU A 264 -16.65 10.85 13.38
CA LEU A 264 -18.07 10.83 13.69
C LEU A 264 -18.22 10.48 15.15
N THR A 265 -18.47 11.49 15.96
CA THR A 265 -19.20 11.30 17.19
C THR A 265 -19.98 12.57 17.45
N THR A 266 -21.20 12.39 17.94
CA THR A 266 -22.16 13.39 18.40
C THR A 266 -21.63 14.29 19.53
N VAL A 267 -20.34 14.19 19.87
CA VAL A 267 -19.69 14.92 20.96
C VAL A 267 -18.22 15.20 20.57
N LEU A 268 -17.96 16.32 19.90
CA LEU A 268 -16.64 16.95 19.97
C LEU A 268 -16.55 17.67 21.31
N LYS A 269 -16.07 16.96 22.34
CA LYS A 269 -15.57 17.61 23.56
C LYS A 269 -14.03 17.57 23.52
N ASN A 270 -13.47 18.76 23.29
CA ASN A 270 -12.24 19.27 23.90
C ASN A 270 -10.85 18.85 23.40
N HIS A 271 -10.66 18.48 22.13
CA HIS A 271 -9.29 18.47 21.56
C HIS A 271 -9.30 18.83 20.07
N VAL A 272 -9.34 20.12 19.73
CA VAL A 272 -9.13 20.58 18.35
C VAL A 272 -8.24 21.83 18.36
N SER A 273 -6.93 21.62 18.30
CA SER A 273 -5.93 22.67 18.11
C SER A 273 -5.20 22.42 16.80
N SER A 274 -5.76 22.90 15.70
CA SER A 274 -5.10 23.22 14.40
C SER A 274 -6.17 23.63 13.38
N ALA A 275 -5.82 24.05 12.16
CA ALA A 275 -6.78 24.51 11.15
C ALA A 275 -7.62 23.35 10.57
N HIS A 276 -8.87 23.21 11.04
CA HIS A 276 -9.83 22.19 10.60
C HIS A 276 -10.96 22.85 9.82
N VAL A 277 -11.44 22.21 8.73
CA VAL A 277 -12.68 22.62 8.05
C VAL A 277 -13.76 21.59 8.37
N ILE A 278 -14.85 22.03 8.99
CA ILE A 278 -15.96 21.16 9.40
C ILE A 278 -17.09 21.29 8.38
N PHE A 279 -17.58 20.16 7.88
CA PHE A 279 -18.73 20.08 6.99
C PHE A 279 -19.89 19.40 7.69
N LYS A 280 -21.08 20.02 7.68
CA LYS A 280 -22.32 19.47 8.25
C LYS A 280 -23.41 19.28 7.17
N LYS A 281 -24.15 18.16 7.23
CA LYS A 281 -25.31 17.93 6.35
C LYS A 281 -26.38 18.99 6.61
N LYS A 282 -26.99 19.52 5.55
CA LYS A 282 -28.17 20.38 5.63
C LYS A 282 -29.38 19.56 6.10
N THR A 283 -30.01 20.00 7.19
CA THR A 283 -31.27 19.45 7.69
C THR A 283 -32.46 19.96 6.86
N GLN A 284 -33.61 19.29 6.92
CA GLN A 284 -34.80 19.65 6.14
C GLN A 284 -35.26 21.11 6.40
N THR A 285 -35.04 21.63 7.60
CA THR A 285 -35.28 23.02 8.00
C THR A 285 -34.33 24.04 7.35
N THR A 286 -33.10 23.66 6.99
CA THR A 286 -32.13 24.55 6.33
C THR A 286 -32.19 24.50 4.80
N LYS A 287 -32.87 23.51 4.21
CA LYS A 287 -33.07 23.42 2.75
C LYS A 287 -33.99 24.54 2.22
N ASN A 288 -34.97 24.97 3.00
CA ASN A 288 -35.90 26.04 2.61
C ASN A 288 -35.30 27.46 2.71
N ALA A 289 -34.15 27.64 3.37
CA ALA A 289 -33.45 28.92 3.44
C ALA A 289 -32.39 29.10 2.32
N ALA A 290 -32.18 28.07 1.48
CA ALA A 290 -30.98 27.93 0.66
C ALA A 290 -31.06 28.48 -0.78
N PHE A 291 -31.91 29.48 -1.06
CA PHE A 291 -31.94 30.11 -2.39
C PHE A 291 -31.07 31.37 -2.53
N LEU A 292 -30.40 31.84 -1.46
CA LEU A 292 -29.73 33.15 -1.48
C LEU A 292 -28.37 33.23 -0.74
N TRP A 293 -27.60 32.15 -0.72
CA TRP A 293 -26.19 32.20 -0.29
C TRP A 293 -25.26 31.69 -1.39
N MET A 294 -25.15 32.46 -2.49
CA MET A 294 -23.88 32.54 -3.20
C MET A 294 -22.89 33.17 -2.24
N ILE A 295 -21.90 32.40 -1.78
CA ILE A 295 -20.83 32.91 -0.92
C ILE A 295 -19.97 33.86 -1.76
N PHE A 296 -20.38 35.12 -1.84
CA PHE A 296 -19.49 36.24 -2.14
C PHE A 296 -18.73 36.59 -0.86
N LYS A 297 -17.59 35.93 -0.64
CA LYS A 297 -16.58 36.44 0.28
C LYS A 297 -15.24 36.48 -0.41
N LYS A 298 -14.96 37.65 -0.99
CA LYS A 298 -13.66 38.04 -1.54
C LYS A 298 -12.67 38.10 -0.38
N ASN A 299 -11.84 37.07 -0.22
CA ASN A 299 -10.76 37.06 0.77
C ASN A 299 -9.45 37.36 0.01
N PRO A 300 -8.79 38.51 0.23
CA PRO A 300 -7.72 39.00 -0.65
C PRO A 300 -6.36 38.26 -0.51
N LYS A 301 -6.30 37.09 0.14
CA LYS A 301 -5.07 36.34 0.40
C LYS A 301 -5.08 34.85 0.02
N LEU A 302 -6.10 34.38 -0.70
CA LEU A 302 -6.17 32.98 -1.19
C LEU A 302 -6.29 32.96 -2.72
N PRO A 303 -5.31 32.41 -3.46
CA PRO A 303 -5.47 32.22 -4.88
C PRO A 303 -6.33 30.97 -5.13
N LYS A 304 -7.37 31.15 -5.95
CA LYS A 304 -8.26 30.16 -6.58
C LYS A 304 -9.51 29.73 -5.78
N MET A 305 -10.61 30.33 -6.21
CA MET A 305 -12.00 29.93 -5.98
C MET A 305 -12.24 28.57 -6.63
N GLN A 306 -12.57 27.53 -5.86
CA GLN A 306 -13.05 26.26 -6.40
C GLN A 306 -14.57 26.30 -6.49
N LEU A 307 -15.11 26.13 -7.70
CA LEU A 307 -16.52 25.83 -7.91
C LEU A 307 -16.81 24.42 -7.38
N PHE A 308 -17.66 24.32 -6.36
CA PHE A 308 -18.13 23.03 -5.84
C PHE A 308 -19.19 22.45 -6.77
N CYS A 309 -18.85 21.36 -7.47
CA CYS A 309 -19.76 20.69 -8.41
C CYS A 309 -20.50 19.51 -7.74
N GLY A 310 -21.82 19.41 -7.97
CA GLY A 310 -22.64 18.19 -7.88
C GLY A 310 -22.93 17.59 -6.50
N HIS A 311 -21.90 17.24 -5.72
CA HIS A 311 -22.05 16.40 -4.52
C HIS A 311 -22.06 17.18 -3.20
N MET A 312 -21.65 18.45 -3.23
CA MET A 312 -21.56 19.30 -2.04
C MET A 312 -22.78 20.20 -1.78
N TYR A 313 -23.82 20.17 -2.63
CA TYR A 313 -25.02 21.01 -2.46
C TYR A 313 -25.76 20.81 -1.12
N ASN A 314 -25.64 19.63 -0.52
CA ASN A 314 -26.27 19.29 0.77
C ASN A 314 -25.39 19.60 1.98
N TRP A 315 -24.28 20.31 1.81
CA TRP A 315 -23.29 20.57 2.88
C TRP A 315 -23.14 22.07 3.14
N HIS A 316 -22.79 22.43 4.38
CA HIS A 316 -22.35 23.78 4.73
C HIS A 316 -21.07 23.71 5.58
N VAL A 317 -20.20 24.70 5.40
CA VAL A 317 -18.94 24.84 6.13
C VAL A 317 -19.21 25.55 7.46
N VAL A 318 -18.72 24.97 8.56
CA VAL A 318 -18.71 25.59 9.89
C VAL A 318 -17.27 25.99 10.19
N THR A 319 -17.02 27.30 10.33
CA THR A 319 -15.75 27.88 10.75
C THR A 319 -15.67 27.99 12.26
#